data_AF-A0A183L2V4-F1
#
_entry.id   AF-A0A183L2V4-F1
#
_cell.length_a   1.000
_cell.length_b   1.000
_cell.length_c   1.000
_cell.angle_alpha   90.00
_cell.angle_beta   90.00
_cell.angle_gamma   90.00
#
_symmetry.space_group_name_H-M   'P 1'
#
loop_
_entity.id
_entity.type
_entity.pdbx_description
1 polymer ?
#
loop_
_entity_poly.entity_id
_entity_poly.type
_entity_poly.pdbx_seq_one_letter_code
_entity_poly.pdbx_strand_id
1 'polypeptide(L)'
;MQPFVPVVWATSLITLARKEGLIKNPHAYVLLVDELNTFRQKILYIMMMDDVCIPLVYTQVSNSVILFLCLFSRSIKFPTIVENRSTCFLCTNVSLLLAN
;
A
#
# COMPACT_ATOMS: atom_id res chain seq x y z
N MET A 1 -17.61 1.63 -5.04
CA MET A 1 -17.94 0.22 -5.35
C MET A 1 -17.73 -0.58 -4.08
N GLN A 2 -18.77 -1.21 -3.53
CA GLN A 2 -18.67 -1.95 -2.27
C GLN A 2 -18.04 -3.33 -2.54
N PRO A 3 -16.91 -3.66 -1.90
CA PRO A 3 -16.14 -4.89 -2.20
C PRO A 3 -16.82 -6.17 -1.73
N PHE A 4 -17.84 -6.05 -0.89
CA PHE A 4 -18.54 -7.19 -0.29
C PHE A 4 -19.67 -7.74 -1.17
N VAL A 5 -20.11 -7.01 -2.20
CA VAL A 5 -21.24 -7.42 -3.06
C VAL A 5 -20.99 -8.76 -3.77
N PRO A 6 -19.81 -9.00 -4.39
CA PRO A 6 -19.53 -10.28 -5.04
C PRO A 6 -19.43 -11.45 -4.04
N VAL A 7 -18.98 -11.19 -2.81
CA VAL A 7 -18.88 -12.21 -1.75
C VAL A 7 -20.27 -12.65 -1.30
N VAL A 8 -21.21 -11.70 -1.14
CA VAL A 8 -22.61 -12.02 -0.82
C VAL A 8 -23.26 -12.79 -1.97
N TRP A 9 -23.03 -12.41 -3.22
CA TRP A 9 -23.54 -13.15 -4.37
C TRP A 9 -22.99 -14.58 -4.42
N ALA A 10 -21.70 -14.78 -4.17
CA ALA A 10 -21.11 -16.11 -4.09
C ALA A 10 -21.75 -16.98 -2.99
N THR A 11 -22.00 -16.43 -1.79
CA THR A 11 -22.73 -17.16 -0.74
C THR A 11 -24.15 -17.55 -1.18
N SER A 12 -24.86 -16.65 -1.86
CA SER A 12 -26.21 -16.95 -2.36
C SER A 12 -26.21 -18.03 -3.43
N LEU A 13 -25.25 -18.03 -4.35
CA LEU A 13 -25.10 -19.06 -5.38
C LEU A 13 -24.79 -20.44 -4.77
N ILE A 14 -23.91 -20.51 -3.77
CA ILE A 14 -23.57 -21.78 -3.09
C ILE A 14 -24.79 -22.35 -2.35
N THR A 15 -25.59 -21.49 -1.69
CA THR A 15 -26.82 -21.94 -1.02
C THR A 15 -27.91 -22.38 -1.98
N LEU A 16 -28.02 -21.74 -3.16
CA LEU A 16 -28.90 -22.18 -4.24
C LEU A 16 -28.46 -23.52 -4.83
N ALA A 17 -27.17 -23.69 -5.11
CA ALA A 17 -26.62 -24.96 -5.61
C ALA A 17 -26.84 -26.14 -4.64
N ARG A 18 -26.86 -25.87 -3.33
CA ARG A 18 -27.25 -26.86 -2.32
C ARG A 18 -28.74 -27.20 -2.38
N LYS A 19 -29.62 -26.22 -2.56
CA LYS A 19 -31.08 -26.44 -2.68
C LYS A 19 -31.44 -27.23 -3.93
N GLU A 20 -30.72 -27.00 -5.03
CA GLU A 20 -30.88 -27.73 -6.30
C GLU A 20 -30.28 -29.14 -6.27
N GLY A 21 -29.60 -29.53 -5.17
CA GLY A 21 -29.00 -30.85 -5.04
C GLY A 21 -27.79 -31.09 -5.95
N LEU A 22 -27.23 -30.04 -6.56
CA LEU A 22 -26.03 -30.11 -7.39
C LEU A 22 -24.83 -30.62 -6.58
N ILE A 23 -24.76 -30.24 -5.31
CA ILE A 23 -23.72 -30.67 -4.37
C ILE A 23 -24.25 -31.86 -3.57
N LYS A 24 -23.91 -33.08 -4.01
CA LYS A 24 -24.35 -34.34 -3.37
C LYS A 24 -23.72 -34.59 -2.00
N ASN A 25 -22.53 -34.04 -1.75
CA ASN A 25 -21.76 -34.29 -0.53
C ASN A 25 -21.86 -33.10 0.44
N PRO A 26 -22.34 -33.29 1.68
CA PRO A 26 -22.47 -32.20 2.66
C PRO A 26 -21.10 -31.61 3.07
N HIS A 27 -20.04 -32.42 3.05
CA HIS A 27 -18.68 -31.95 3.33
C HIS A 27 -18.17 -30.95 2.29
N ALA A 28 -18.46 -31.16 1.00
CA ALA A 28 -18.01 -30.26 -0.07
C ALA A 28 -18.65 -28.87 0.06
N TYR A 29 -19.90 -28.79 0.52
CA TYR A 29 -20.58 -27.52 0.79
C TYR A 29 -19.86 -26.72 1.88
N VAL A 30 -19.53 -27.36 3.01
CA VAL A 30 -18.84 -26.68 4.13
C VAL A 30 -17.46 -26.18 3.68
N LEU A 31 -16.74 -27.00 2.90
CA LEU A 31 -15.43 -26.64 2.35
C LEU A 31 -15.50 -25.41 1.43
N LEU A 32 -16.50 -25.34 0.54
CA LEU A 32 -16.70 -24.18 -0.33
C LEU A 32 -17.01 -22.89 0.45
N VAL A 33 -17.80 -23.00 1.53
CA VAL A 33 -18.11 -21.86 2.39
C VAL A 33 -16.86 -21.40 3.16
N ASP A 34 -16.02 -22.34 3.60
CA ASP A 34 -14.79 -22.03 4.34
C ASP A 34 -13.73 -21.34 3.46
N GLU A 35 -13.56 -21.81 2.21
CA GLU A 35 -12.71 -21.15 1.22
C GLU A 35 -13.20 -19.73 0.88
N LEU A 36 -14.51 -19.55 0.76
CA LEU A 36 -15.10 -18.23 0.53
C LEU A 36 -14.87 -17.29 1.72
N ASN A 37 -14.97 -17.80 2.94
CA ASN A 37 -14.67 -17.02 4.14
C ASN A 37 -13.18 -16.64 4.20
N THR A 38 -12.30 -17.54 3.81
CA THR A 38 -10.85 -17.27 3.68
C THR A 38 -10.58 -16.18 2.64
N PHE A 39 -11.26 -16.20 1.50
CA PHE A 39 -11.17 -15.13 0.49
C PHE A 39 -11.65 -13.78 1.04
N ARG A 40 -12.76 -13.76 1.79
CA ARG A 40 -13.26 -12.56 2.47
C ARG A 40 -12.21 -11.98 3.44
N GLN A 41 -11.55 -12.82 4.23
CA GLN A 41 -10.49 -12.38 5.15
C GLN A 41 -9.33 -11.71 4.41
N LYS A 42 -8.91 -12.27 3.26
CA LYS A 42 -7.84 -11.68 2.43
C LYS A 42 -8.21 -10.30 1.89
N ILE A 43 -9.46 -10.12 1.44
CA ILE A 43 -9.94 -8.81 0.98
C ILE A 43 -9.93 -7.80 2.13
N LEU A 44 -10.45 -8.19 3.29
CA LEU A 44 -10.48 -7.31 4.47
C LEU A 44 -9.08 -6.90 4.91
N TYR A 45 -8.12 -7.83 4.86
CA TYR A 45 -6.72 -7.54 5.17
C TYR A 45 -6.15 -6.45 4.25
N ILE A 46 -6.36 -6.57 2.94
CA ILE A 46 -5.90 -5.55 1.98
C ILE A 46 -6.57 -4.20 2.27
N MET A 47 -7.86 -4.20 2.58
CA MET A 47 -8.59 -2.96 2.90
C MET A 47 -8.10 -2.29 4.18
N MET A 48 -7.77 -3.08 5.19
CA MET A 48 -7.17 -2.54 6.41
C MET A 48 -5.78 -1.96 6.15
N MET A 49 -5.04 -2.47 5.17
CA MET A 49 -3.76 -1.90 4.77
C MET A 49 -3.92 -0.59 3.99
N ASP A 50 -4.97 -0.46 3.18
CA ASP A 50 -5.30 0.80 2.50
C ASP A 50 -5.84 1.85 3.49
N ASP A 51 -6.58 1.43 4.52
CA ASP A 51 -7.15 2.32 5.53
C ASP A 51 -6.09 2.81 6.53
N VAL A 52 -5.17 1.91 6.93
CA VAL A 52 -4.01 2.24 7.76
C VAL A 52 -2.85 2.66 6.86
N CYS A 53 -2.97 3.85 6.25
CA CYS A 53 -1.85 4.48 5.58
C CYS A 53 -0.66 4.62 6.56
N ILE A 54 0.55 4.22 6.13
CA ILE A 54 1.80 4.63 6.82
C ILE A 54 1.69 6.14 7.04
N PRO A 55 1.86 6.64 8.28
CA PRO A 55 1.61 8.03 8.58
C PRO A 55 2.39 8.89 7.60
N LEU A 56 1.67 9.69 6.82
CA LEU A 56 2.22 10.59 5.80
C LEU A 56 3.31 11.51 6.39
N VAL A 57 3.31 11.68 7.71
CA VAL A 57 4.34 12.32 8.53
C VAL A 57 5.73 11.66 8.36
N TYR A 58 5.82 10.35 8.16
CA TYR A 58 7.11 9.67 7.98
C TYR A 58 7.79 10.05 6.65
N THR A 59 7.00 10.33 5.61
CA THR A 59 7.51 10.83 4.33
C THR A 59 7.61 12.36 4.34
N GLN A 60 6.68 13.09 4.94
CA GLN A 60 6.71 14.55 4.98
C GLN A 60 7.83 15.09 5.88
N VAL A 61 8.01 14.51 7.06
CA VAL A 61 9.07 14.92 7.99
C VAL A 61 10.43 14.56 7.41
N SER A 62 10.60 13.38 6.79
CA SER A 62 11.88 13.01 6.18
C SER A 62 12.26 13.94 5.03
N ASN A 63 11.32 14.25 4.12
CA ASN A 63 11.57 15.18 3.01
C ASN A 63 11.89 16.61 3.50
N SER A 64 11.18 17.09 4.53
CA SER A 64 11.45 18.41 5.10
C SER A 64 12.83 18.48 5.75
N VAL A 65 13.24 17.45 6.51
CA VAL A 65 14.57 17.40 7.17
C VAL A 65 15.69 17.38 6.13
N ILE A 66 15.52 16.63 5.04
CA ILE A 66 16.51 16.57 3.95
C ILE A 66 16.62 17.93 3.24
N LEU A 67 15.50 18.60 2.98
CA LEU A 67 15.48 19.94 2.38
C LEU A 67 16.12 20.99 3.31
N PHE A 68 15.78 20.97 4.61
CA PHE A 68 16.38 21.87 5.60
C PHE A 68 17.89 21.68 5.72
N LEU A 69 18.37 20.43 5.76
CA LEU A 69 19.81 20.13 5.78
C LEU A 69 20.52 20.62 4.50
N CYS A 70 19.90 20.43 3.34
CA CYS A 70 20.43 20.91 2.06
C CYS A 70 20.53 22.45 2.02
N LEU A 71 19.51 23.17 2.51
CA LEU A 71 19.50 24.63 2.58
C LEU A 71 20.47 25.19 3.61
N PHE A 72 20.60 24.53 4.77
CA PHE A 72 21.57 24.91 5.80
C PHE A 72 23.01 24.71 5.31
N SER A 73 23.28 23.61 4.60
CA SER A 73 24.59 23.34 3.98
C SER A 73 24.96 24.35 2.89
N ARG A 74 23.96 24.97 2.24
CA ARG A 74 24.16 26.07 1.28
C ARG A 74 24.36 27.42 1.96
N SER A 75 23.77 27.62 3.13
CA SER A 75 23.89 28.86 3.91
C SER A 75 25.23 28.96 4.67
N ILE A 76 25.85 27.83 5.03
CA ILE A 76 27.20 27.75 5.66
C ILE A 76 28.28 27.51 4.59
N LYS A 77 28.35 28.36 3.57
CA LYS A 77 29.52 28.40 2.69
C LYS A 77 30.43 29.57 3.10
N PHE A 78 31.24 29.36 4.13
CA PHE A 78 32.53 30.07 4.28
C PHE A 78 33.58 29.30 3.44
N PRO A 79 34.52 29.98 2.75
CA PRO A 79 35.37 29.33 1.75
C PRO A 79 36.48 28.54 2.46
N THR A 80 36.59 27.22 2.21
CA THR A 80 37.83 26.51 1.79
C THR A 80 37.68 24.98 1.89
N ILE A 81 38.03 24.31 0.78
CA ILE A 81 38.70 23.01 0.62
C ILE A 81 38.24 21.84 1.53
N VAL A 82 37.48 20.88 0.95
CA VAL A 82 37.84 19.44 0.81
C VAL A 82 36.67 18.73 0.11
N GLU A 83 37.01 18.23 -1.07
CA GLU A 83 36.47 17.10 -1.82
C GLU A 83 35.51 16.14 -1.09
N ASN A 84 34.21 16.19 -1.44
CA ASN A 84 33.42 14.98 -1.58
C ASN A 84 32.37 15.18 -2.68
N ARG A 85 32.72 14.75 -3.89
CA ARG A 85 31.95 14.90 -5.13
C ARG A 85 30.62 14.12 -5.12
N SER A 86 30.38 13.27 -4.13
CA SER A 86 29.25 12.33 -4.11
C SER A 86 27.96 12.91 -3.51
N THR A 87 28.04 13.91 -2.63
CA THR A 87 26.85 14.53 -2.01
C THR A 87 26.21 15.63 -2.86
N CYS A 88 27.00 16.28 -3.73
CA CYS A 88 26.50 17.34 -4.63
C CYS A 88 25.73 16.80 -5.84
N PHE A 89 26.01 15.58 -6.31
CA PHE A 89 25.32 15.00 -7.46
C PHE A 89 23.84 14.70 -7.18
N LEU A 90 23.51 14.26 -5.96
CA LEU A 90 22.13 13.95 -5.58
C LEU A 90 21.28 15.23 -5.45
N CYS A 91 21.84 16.30 -4.88
CA CYS A 91 21.14 17.59 -4.76
C CYS A 91 20.88 18.23 -6.13
N THR A 92 21.82 18.12 -7.07
CA THR A 92 21.67 18.72 -8.42
C THR A 92 20.64 17.94 -9.27
N ASN A 93 20.57 16.61 -9.13
CA ASN A 93 19.61 15.80 -9.88
C ASN A 93 18.16 16.01 -9.42
N VAL A 94 17.91 16.13 -8.10
CA VAL A 94 16.55 16.36 -7.56
C VAL A 94 16.01 17.73 -7.97
N SER A 95 16.85 18.76 -8.06
CA SER A 95 16.44 20.08 -8.56
C SER A 95 16.13 20.08 -10.07
N LEU A 96 16.84 19.28 -10.87
CA LEU A 96 16.60 19.16 -12.31
C LEU A 96 15.34 18.35 -12.64
N LEU A 97 14.99 17.37 -11.80
CA LEU A 97 13.81 16.52 -11.96
C LEU A 97 12.49 17.22 -11.58
N LEU A 98 12.55 18.27 -10.74
CA LEU A 98 11.40 19.12 -10.38
C LEU A 98 11.20 20.31 -11.34
N ALA A 99 12.12 20.51 -12.29
CA ALA A 99 12.09 21.61 -13.26
C ALA A 99 11.61 21.18 -14.67
N ASN A 100 11.12 19.95 -14.82
CA ASN A 100 10.51 19.40 -16.03
C ASN A 100 9.18 18.73 -15.67
#